data_AF-A0A0S9NVQ5-F1
#
_entry.id   AF-A0A0S9NVQ5-F1
#
_cell.length_a   1.000
_cell.length_b   1.000
_cell.length_c   1.000
_cell.angle_alpha   90.00
_cell.angle_beta   90.00
_cell.angle_gamma   90.00
#
_symmetry.space_group_name_H-M   'P 1'
#
loop_
_entity.id
_entity.type
_entity.pdbx_description
1 polymer ?
#
loop_
_entity_poly.entity_id
_entity_poly.type
_entity_poly.pdbx_seq_one_letter_code
_entity_poly.pdbx_strand_id
1 'polypeptide(L)'
;MDPLMEKELELAAKRQGITKSQFIIDAVERALGRRDPLALLHQVKEEFAPYRVEQAARKAAVGVEEAPAHGGDPLRAKLRAQHTAQQQDYAAYLAAKAKQEPPAS
;
A
#
# COMPACT_ATOMS: atom_id res chain seq x y z
N MET A 1 -19.31 -6.84 37.05
CA MET A 1 -19.90 -6.34 35.79
C MET A 1 -21.20 -7.09 35.56
N ASP A 2 -21.91 -6.85 34.45
CA ASP A 2 -22.97 -7.77 34.02
C ASP A 2 -22.37 -9.19 33.84
N PRO A 3 -22.91 -10.24 34.48
CA PRO A 3 -22.40 -11.61 34.37
C PRO A 3 -22.32 -12.14 32.94
N LEU A 4 -23.17 -11.64 32.03
CA LEU A 4 -23.13 -12.01 30.62
C LEU A 4 -21.88 -11.43 29.93
N MET A 5 -21.60 -10.14 30.19
CA MET A 5 -20.43 -9.46 29.64
C MET A 5 -19.12 -10.08 30.12
N GLU A 6 -19.06 -10.56 31.36
CA GLU A 6 -17.86 -11.26 31.88
C GLU A 6 -17.57 -12.56 31.12
N LYS A 7 -18.61 -13.33 30.77
CA LYS A 7 -18.44 -14.56 29.98
C LYS A 7 -17.97 -14.28 28.55
N GLU A 8 -18.49 -13.22 27.93
CA GLU A 8 -18.08 -12.80 26.59
C GLU A 8 -16.61 -12.36 26.56
N LEU A 9 -16.18 -11.60 27.58
CA LEU A 9 -14.78 -11.22 27.77
C LEU A 9 -13.86 -12.43 27.91
N GLU A 10 -14.26 -13.43 28.69
CA GLU A 10 -13.48 -14.67 28.83
C GLU A 10 -13.39 -15.46 27.53
N LEU A 11 -14.48 -15.54 26.77
CA LEU A 11 -14.49 -16.21 25.48
C LEU A 11 -13.59 -15.48 24.46
N ALA A 12 -13.66 -14.16 24.42
CA ALA A 12 -12.84 -13.34 23.53
C ALA A 12 -11.34 -13.47 23.87
N ALA A 13 -10.99 -13.43 25.15
CA ALA A 13 -9.63 -13.65 25.63
C ALA A 13 -9.11 -15.06 25.24
N LYS A 14 -9.94 -16.10 25.46
CA LYS A 14 -9.61 -17.48 25.07
C LYS A 14 -9.37 -17.64 23.57
N ARG A 15 -10.17 -16.99 22.71
CA ARG A 15 -9.98 -17.02 21.23
C ARG A 15 -8.64 -16.44 20.80
N GLN A 16 -8.12 -15.48 21.56
CA GLN A 16 -6.83 -14.84 21.30
C GLN A 16 -5.67 -15.52 22.04
N GLY A 17 -5.93 -16.56 22.84
CA GLY A 17 -4.91 -17.26 23.62
C GLY A 17 -4.33 -16.42 24.78
N ILE A 18 -5.03 -15.36 25.19
CA ILE A 18 -4.59 -14.46 26.27
C ILE A 18 -5.51 -14.55 27.49
N THR A 19 -5.04 -14.06 28.63
CA THR A 19 -5.84 -14.01 29.86
C THR A 19 -6.88 -12.89 29.81
N LYS A 20 -7.95 -13.02 30.60
CA LYS A 20 -8.99 -11.99 30.70
C LYS A 20 -8.41 -10.63 31.11
N SER A 21 -7.47 -10.61 32.05
CA SER A 21 -6.82 -9.37 32.47
C SER A 21 -6.06 -8.72 31.32
N GLN A 22 -5.30 -9.50 30.53
CA GLN A 22 -4.57 -8.97 29.38
C GLN A 22 -5.51 -8.44 28.30
N PHE A 23 -6.62 -9.16 28.04
CA PHE A 23 -7.63 -8.70 27.08
C PHE A 23 -8.26 -7.37 27.50
N ILE A 24 -8.59 -7.20 28.78
CA ILE A 24 -9.15 -5.94 29.31
C ILE A 24 -8.14 -4.81 29.20
N ILE A 25 -6.87 -5.05 29.57
CA ILE A 25 -5.79 -4.06 29.45
C ILE A 25 -5.65 -3.62 27.98
N ASP A 26 -5.54 -4.57 27.07
CA ASP A 26 -5.41 -4.29 25.63
C ASP A 26 -6.62 -3.52 25.07
N ALA A 27 -7.83 -3.85 25.51
CA ALA A 27 -9.05 -3.16 25.10
C ALA A 27 -9.10 -1.71 25.62
N VAL A 28 -8.70 -1.51 26.88
CA VAL A 28 -8.63 -0.18 27.51
C VAL A 28 -7.52 0.65 26.87
N GLU A 29 -6.34 0.08 26.61
CA GLU A 29 -5.24 0.76 25.91
C GLU A 29 -5.63 1.20 24.50
N ARG A 30 -6.40 0.37 23.77
CA ARG A 30 -6.97 0.75 22.48
C ARG A 30 -8.02 1.84 22.61
N ALA A 31 -8.94 1.74 23.57
CA ALA A 31 -9.99 2.75 23.79
C ALA A 31 -9.41 4.11 24.22
N LEU A 32 -8.30 4.10 24.97
CA LEU A 32 -7.56 5.30 25.37
C LEU A 32 -6.60 5.81 24.27
N GLY A 33 -6.55 5.17 23.10
CA GLY A 33 -5.71 5.60 21.97
C GLY A 33 -4.20 5.42 22.18
N ARG A 34 -3.78 4.70 23.23
CA ARG A 34 -2.35 4.43 23.49
C ARG A 34 -1.78 3.36 22.57
N ARG A 35 -2.64 2.53 21.99
CA ARG A 35 -2.28 1.44 21.08
C ARG A 35 -3.04 1.61 19.76
N ASP A 36 -2.70 2.66 19.02
CA ASP A 36 -3.23 2.87 17.68
C ASP A 36 -2.51 1.95 16.68
N PRO A 37 -3.18 0.90 16.15
CA PRO A 37 -2.57 0.01 15.17
C PRO A 37 -2.21 0.72 13.86
N LEU A 38 -2.88 1.83 13.52
CA LEU A 38 -2.50 2.63 12.35
C LEU A 38 -1.19 3.37 12.58
N ALA A 39 -1.01 4.00 13.74
CA ALA A 39 0.25 4.63 14.10
C ALA A 39 1.43 3.64 14.07
N LEU A 40 1.23 2.41 14.57
CA LEU A 40 2.23 1.35 14.48
C LEU A 40 2.53 0.97 13.01
N LEU A 41 1.50 0.86 12.17
CA LEU A 41 1.67 0.57 10.75
C LEU A 41 2.44 1.69 10.02
N HIS A 42 2.21 2.95 10.40
CA HIS A 42 2.96 4.09 9.86
C HIS A 42 4.44 4.03 10.28
N GLN A 43 4.71 3.78 11.57
CA GLN A 43 6.10 3.63 12.06
C GLN A 43 6.83 2.48 11.36
N VAL A 44 6.20 1.31 11.22
CA VAL A 44 6.80 0.19 10.48
C VAL A 44 7.01 0.55 9.01
N LYS A 45 6.07 1.26 8.37
CA LYS A 45 6.27 1.70 6.99
C LYS A 45 7.47 2.65 6.85
N GLU A 46 7.66 3.55 7.81
CA GLU A 46 8.79 4.48 7.84
C GLU A 46 10.13 3.77 8.11
N GLU A 47 10.16 2.86 9.08
CA GLU A 47 11.36 2.09 9.44
C GLU A 47 11.81 1.12 8.33
N PHE A 48 10.86 0.58 7.56
CA PHE A 48 11.14 -0.31 6.43
C PHE A 48 11.18 0.40 5.06
N ALA A 49 10.89 1.70 4.99
CA ALA A 49 11.09 2.51 3.79
C ALA A 49 12.54 2.50 3.26
N PRO A 50 13.60 2.67 4.10
CA PRO A 50 14.98 2.67 3.61
C PRO A 50 15.36 1.33 2.96
N TYR A 51 14.90 0.20 3.50
CA TYR A 51 15.14 -1.12 2.89
C TYR A 51 14.51 -1.27 1.51
N ARG A 52 13.34 -0.66 1.26
CA ARG A 52 12.71 -0.68 -0.08
C ARG A 52 13.46 0.19 -1.07
N VAL A 53 13.93 1.37 -0.66
CA VAL A 53 14.69 2.27 -1.54
C VAL A 53 16.04 1.64 -1.89
N GLU A 54 16.74 1.02 -0.93
CA GLU A 54 17.98 0.28 -1.22
C GLU A 54 17.73 -0.94 -2.09
N GLN A 55 16.68 -1.73 -1.86
CA GLN A 55 16.36 -2.87 -2.73
C GLN A 55 15.94 -2.42 -4.13
N ALA A 56 15.21 -1.31 -4.25
CA ALA A 56 14.82 -0.73 -5.55
C ALA A 56 16.02 -0.14 -6.27
N ALA A 57 16.93 0.55 -5.57
CA ALA A 57 18.17 1.08 -6.10
C ALA A 57 19.15 -0.03 -6.51
N ARG A 58 19.26 -1.11 -5.72
CA ARG A 58 20.03 -2.30 -6.09
C ARG A 58 19.39 -3.05 -7.27
N LYS A 59 18.06 -3.17 -7.33
CA LYS A 59 17.35 -3.71 -8.52
C LYS A 59 17.51 -2.82 -9.76
N ALA A 60 17.57 -1.51 -9.59
CA ALA A 60 17.77 -0.56 -10.68
C ALA A 60 19.23 -0.57 -11.17
N ALA A 61 20.20 -0.68 -10.25
CA ALA A 61 21.61 -0.83 -10.57
C ALA A 61 21.92 -2.17 -11.26
N VAL A 62 21.27 -3.26 -10.82
CA VAL A 62 21.31 -4.58 -11.49
C VAL A 62 20.51 -4.60 -12.80
N GLY A 63 19.67 -3.58 -13.07
CA GLY A 63 18.90 -3.44 -14.31
C GLY A 63 19.68 -2.83 -15.48
N VAL A 64 20.96 -2.47 -15.28
CA VAL A 64 21.83 -1.91 -16.33
C VAL A 64 22.81 -2.96 -16.91
N GLU A 65 22.98 -4.10 -16.26
CA GLU A 65 23.61 -5.27 -16.88
C GLU A 65 22.56 -6.31 -17.27
N GLU A 66 22.70 -6.82 -18.49
CA GLU A 66 21.81 -7.76 -19.17
C GLU A 66 21.46 -8.97 -18.29
N ALA A 67 20.31 -8.94 -17.61
CA ALA A 67 19.79 -10.11 -16.90
C ALA A 67 19.06 -11.06 -17.87
N PRO A 68 19.29 -12.39 -17.78
CA PRO A 68 18.76 -13.37 -18.72
C PRO A 68 17.23 -13.48 -18.60
N ALA A 69 16.60 -13.69 -19.77
CA ALA A 69 15.16 -13.74 -19.99
C ALA A 69 14.45 -14.80 -19.15
N HIS A 70 13.87 -14.42 -18.00
CA HIS A 70 12.91 -15.25 -17.28
C HIS A 70 11.60 -14.48 -16.97
N GLY A 71 10.54 -14.83 -17.72
CA GLY A 71 9.11 -14.68 -17.38
C GLY A 71 8.48 -13.27 -17.41
N GLY A 72 9.27 -12.20 -17.27
CA GLY A 72 8.74 -10.83 -17.12
C GLY A 72 8.65 -10.00 -18.40
N ASP A 73 9.32 -10.41 -19.47
CA ASP A 73 9.42 -9.65 -20.72
C ASP A 73 8.09 -9.41 -21.44
N PRO A 74 7.17 -10.40 -21.59
CA PRO A 74 5.93 -10.14 -22.30
C PRO A 74 4.99 -9.20 -21.53
N LEU A 75 4.99 -9.25 -20.19
CA LEU A 75 4.20 -8.35 -19.36
C LEU A 75 4.74 -6.92 -19.45
N ARG A 76 6.08 -6.75 -19.37
CA ARG A 76 6.74 -5.46 -19.53
C ARG A 76 6.53 -4.86 -20.91
N ALA A 77 6.52 -5.68 -21.96
CA ALA A 77 6.23 -5.24 -23.33
C ALA A 77 4.78 -4.74 -23.45
N LYS A 78 3.80 -5.48 -22.89
CA LYS A 78 2.39 -5.05 -22.88
C LYS A 78 2.17 -3.74 -22.14
N LEU A 79 2.79 -3.57 -20.97
CA LEU A 79 2.70 -2.34 -20.20
C LEU A 79 3.29 -1.13 -20.96
N ARG A 80 4.43 -1.33 -21.62
CA ARG A 80 5.02 -0.28 -22.48
C ARG A 80 4.11 0.09 -23.65
N ALA A 81 3.54 -0.90 -24.33
CA ALA A 81 2.61 -0.66 -25.43
C ALA A 81 1.34 0.10 -24.99
N GLN A 82 0.76 -0.26 -23.85
CA GLN A 82 -0.39 0.44 -23.28
C GLN A 82 -0.04 1.90 -22.94
N HIS A 83 1.11 2.12 -22.31
CA HIS A 83 1.55 3.46 -21.96
C HIS A 83 1.76 4.34 -23.20
N THR A 84 2.37 3.80 -24.27
CA THR A 84 2.54 4.56 -25.53
C THR A 84 1.22 4.88 -26.21
N ALA A 85 0.26 3.96 -26.20
CA ALA A 85 -1.08 4.21 -26.76
C ALA A 85 -1.80 5.33 -25.98
N GLN A 86 -1.77 5.25 -24.65
CA GLN A 86 -2.40 6.27 -23.79
C GLN A 86 -1.77 7.67 -23.98
N GLN A 87 -0.46 7.74 -24.18
CA GLN A 87 0.23 9.00 -24.48
C GLN A 87 -0.19 9.58 -25.84
N GLN A 88 -0.35 8.73 -26.86
CA GLN A 88 -0.80 9.15 -28.18
C GLN A 88 -2.25 9.64 -28.16
N ASP A 89 -3.14 8.94 -27.45
CA ASP A 89 -4.53 9.35 -27.28
C ASP A 89 -4.63 10.69 -26.55
N TYR A 90 -3.83 10.87 -25.50
CA TYR A 90 -3.76 12.14 -24.77
C TYR A 90 -3.20 13.28 -25.65
N ALA A 91 -2.16 13.02 -26.44
CA ALA A 91 -1.63 13.99 -27.39
C ALA A 91 -2.64 14.37 -28.48
N ALA A 92 -3.41 13.40 -29.00
CA ALA A 92 -4.47 13.63 -29.96
C ALA A 92 -5.62 14.46 -29.36
N TYR A 93 -6.01 14.18 -28.11
CA TYR A 93 -6.98 14.97 -27.36
C TYR A 93 -6.52 16.42 -27.20
N LEU A 94 -5.25 16.65 -26.80
CA LEU A 94 -4.69 17.99 -26.68
C LEU A 94 -4.68 18.72 -28.04
N ALA A 95 -4.32 18.04 -29.13
CA ALA A 95 -4.31 18.61 -30.46
C ALA A 95 -5.73 18.95 -30.97
N ALA A 96 -6.73 18.13 -30.65
CA ALA A 96 -8.13 18.39 -30.98
C ALA A 96 -8.66 19.58 -30.17
N LYS A 97 -8.33 19.66 -28.88
CA LYS A 97 -8.67 20.78 -28.01
C LYS A 97 -8.04 22.09 -28.52
N ALA A 98 -6.77 22.07 -28.90
CA ALA A 98 -6.08 23.23 -29.46
C ALA A 98 -6.66 23.70 -30.80
N LYS A 99 -7.27 22.81 -31.59
CA LYS A 99 -7.98 23.17 -32.83
C LYS A 99 -9.39 23.71 -32.61
N GLN A 100 -9.99 23.42 -31.45
CA GLN A 100 -11.35 23.85 -31.10
C GLN A 100 -11.39 25.17 -30.33
N GLU A 101 -10.25 25.67 -29.85
CA GLU A 101 -10.12 27.07 -29.44
C GLU A 101 -9.85 27.92 -30.68
N PRO A 102 -10.84 28.65 -31.26
CA PRO A 102 -10.53 29.69 -32.22
C PRO A 102 -9.72 30.78 -31.51
N PRO A 103 -8.84 31.52 -32.22
CA PRO A 103 -8.27 32.72 -31.66
C PRO A 103 -9.43 33.64 -31.27
N ALA A 104 -9.48 34.03 -30.00
CA ALA A 104 -10.33 35.12 -29.56
C ALA A 104 -9.92 36.36 -30.36
N SER A 105 -10.75 36.75 -31.32
CA SER A 105 -10.68 37.99 -32.08
C SER A 105 -12.01 38.71 -31.95
#